data_AF-A0A9P0FGZ3-F1
#
_entry.id   AF-A0A9P0FGZ3-F1
#
_cell.length_a   1.000
_cell.length_b   1.000
_cell.length_c   1.000
_cell.angle_alpha   90.00
_cell.angle_beta   90.00
_cell.angle_gamma   90.00
#
_symmetry.space_group_name_H-M   'P 1'
#
loop_
_entity.id
_entity.type
_entity.pdbx_description
1 polymer ?
#
loop_
_entity_poly.entity_id
_entity_poly.type
_entity_poly.pdbx_seq_one_letter_code
_entity_poly.pdbx_strand_id
1 'polypeptide(L)'
;MALKGPLKDNLVRIEPAERFKTYLKVNNFEESSKALLYVEDLIKIEEKLKISKERVFLHELLENSIINLPENPEIKRNSELEKRCNILRANLLNMEYKNMMNIEDIREKTLSEELKEINQYILGAVQVFLSLITGFVFGYYGINLIIGYLEQETKLLLGLVCSSVIFVAEMYFFIKKVR
;
A
#
# COMPACT_ATOMS: atom_id res chain seq x y z
N MET A 1 -7.87 -13.61 13.09
CA MET A 1 -8.91 -13.42 12.06
C MET A 1 -8.20 -13.32 10.71
N ALA A 2 -8.08 -14.44 10.01
CA ALA A 2 -7.28 -14.57 8.78
C ALA A 2 -8.15 -14.23 7.56
N LEU A 3 -7.70 -13.28 6.76
CA LEU A 3 -8.32 -12.95 5.47
C LEU A 3 -8.03 -14.09 4.48
N LYS A 4 -9.07 -14.85 4.15
CA LYS A 4 -9.11 -15.89 3.13
C LYS A 4 -9.56 -15.22 1.82
N GLY A 5 -8.69 -15.17 0.81
CA GLY A 5 -8.98 -14.61 -0.51
C GLY A 5 -7.99 -15.10 -1.58
N PRO A 6 -8.45 -15.41 -2.81
CA PRO A 6 -7.75 -16.28 -3.76
C PRO A 6 -6.75 -15.49 -4.60
N LEU A 7 -5.54 -15.30 -4.09
CA LEU A 7 -4.45 -14.63 -4.83
C LEU A 7 -3.24 -15.55 -5.07
N LYS A 8 -3.40 -16.88 -4.99
CA LYS A 8 -2.30 -17.83 -5.20
C LYS A 8 -2.30 -18.62 -6.52
N ASP A 9 -3.36 -18.57 -7.32
CA ASP A 9 -3.54 -19.61 -8.35
C ASP A 9 -3.32 -19.16 -9.81
N ASN A 10 -2.84 -17.94 -10.09
CA ASN A 10 -2.65 -17.50 -11.49
C ASN A 10 -1.38 -16.68 -11.74
N LEU A 11 -0.24 -17.12 -11.19
CA LEU A 11 1.05 -16.77 -11.76
C LEU A 11 1.38 -17.77 -12.87
N VAL A 12 0.76 -17.58 -14.03
CA VAL A 12 1.14 -18.29 -15.25
C VAL A 12 2.53 -17.77 -15.66
N ARG A 13 3.57 -18.50 -15.28
CA ARG A 13 4.94 -18.28 -15.71
C ARG A 13 5.05 -18.81 -17.15
N ILE A 14 4.69 -17.98 -18.13
CA ILE A 14 4.78 -18.34 -19.55
C ILE A 14 6.25 -18.19 -19.96
N GLU A 15 6.90 -19.30 -20.31
CA GLU A 15 8.25 -19.30 -20.84
C GLU A 15 8.32 -18.52 -22.16
N PRO A 16 9.35 -17.67 -22.36
CA PRO A 16 9.41 -16.76 -23.51
C PRO A 16 9.55 -17.48 -24.86
N ALA A 17 9.92 -18.76 -24.89
CA ALA A 17 10.25 -19.48 -26.12
C ALA A 17 9.02 -19.85 -26.98
N GLU A 18 7.84 -20.02 -26.39
CA GLU A 18 6.66 -20.47 -27.16
C GLU A 18 5.93 -19.36 -27.91
N ARG A 19 6.10 -18.09 -27.50
CA ARG A 19 5.49 -16.96 -28.22
C ARG A 19 6.05 -16.76 -29.63
N PHE A 20 7.31 -17.11 -29.88
CA PHE A 20 7.97 -16.76 -31.14
C PHE A 20 7.57 -17.62 -32.34
N LYS A 21 7.00 -18.82 -32.13
CA LYS A 21 6.61 -19.70 -33.26
C LYS A 21 5.28 -19.33 -33.89
N THR A 22 4.43 -18.58 -33.21
CA THR A 22 3.06 -18.27 -33.66
C THR A 22 2.96 -17.06 -34.59
N TYR A 23 4.06 -16.32 -34.79
CA TYR A 23 4.06 -15.10 -35.62
C TYR A 23 4.40 -15.32 -37.10
N LEU A 24 4.66 -16.56 -37.54
CA LEU A 24 5.15 -16.87 -38.90
C LEU A 24 4.05 -17.31 -39.88
N LYS A 25 2.89 -16.63 -39.88
CA LYS A 25 1.86 -16.94 -40.88
C LYS A 25 0.87 -15.80 -41.15
N VAL A 26 1.34 -14.66 -41.67
CA VAL A 26 0.47 -13.82 -42.52
C VAL A 26 1.30 -13.24 -43.65
N ASN A 27 0.75 -13.38 -44.86
CA ASN A 27 1.39 -13.34 -46.16
C ASN A 27 1.55 -11.92 -46.75
N ASN A 28 2.40 -11.89 -47.79
CA ASN A 28 2.37 -11.06 -48.99
C ASN A 28 2.78 -9.58 -48.87
N PHE A 29 4.05 -9.32 -49.16
CA PHE A 29 4.48 -8.10 -49.85
C PHE A 29 5.43 -8.47 -50.99
N GLU A 30 5.06 -8.04 -52.19
CA GLU A 30 5.71 -8.36 -53.46
C GLU A 30 7.15 -7.80 -53.57
N GLU A 31 7.89 -8.46 -54.44
CA GLU A 31 9.33 -8.48 -54.61
C GLU A 31 9.97 -7.14 -55.02
N SER A 32 10.99 -6.74 -54.26
CA SER A 32 12.25 -6.24 -54.81
C SER A 32 13.30 -6.32 -53.69
N SER A 33 13.98 -7.47 -53.58
CA SER A 33 15.20 -7.70 -52.77
C SER A 33 15.37 -6.84 -51.49
N LYS A 34 14.37 -6.83 -50.60
CA LYS A 34 14.46 -6.13 -49.30
C LYS A 34 15.05 -7.08 -48.27
N ALA A 35 16.35 -6.96 -48.02
CA ALA A 35 17.00 -7.66 -46.91
C ALA A 35 16.41 -7.16 -45.58
N LEU A 36 15.65 -8.02 -44.88
CA LEU A 36 15.24 -7.76 -43.51
C LEU A 36 16.45 -8.00 -42.61
N LEU A 37 16.92 -6.96 -41.92
CA LEU A 37 18.02 -7.05 -40.98
C LEU A 37 17.46 -7.12 -39.56
N TYR A 38 17.80 -8.19 -38.85
CA TYR A 38 17.55 -8.24 -37.41
C TYR A 38 18.60 -7.41 -36.68
N VAL A 39 18.30 -7.03 -35.44
CA VAL A 39 19.24 -6.28 -34.57
C VAL A 39 20.57 -7.04 -34.42
N GLU A 40 20.50 -8.38 -34.40
CA GLU A 40 21.66 -9.27 -34.34
C GLU A 40 22.58 -9.16 -35.57
N ASP A 41 22.01 -8.85 -36.74
CA ASP A 41 22.77 -8.72 -37.98
C ASP A 41 23.45 -7.35 -38.09
N LEU A 42 22.85 -6.31 -37.50
CA LEU A 42 23.48 -4.98 -37.38
C LEU A 42 24.76 -5.03 -36.55
N ILE A 43 24.76 -5.80 -35.46
CA ILE A 43 25.94 -6.00 -34.60
C ILE A 43 27.08 -6.65 -35.41
N LYS A 44 26.77 -7.70 -36.19
CA LYS A 44 27.76 -8.38 -37.03
C LYS A 44 28.32 -7.49 -38.15
N ILE A 45 27.49 -6.61 -38.71
CA ILE A 45 27.90 -5.66 -39.75
C ILE A 45 28.85 -4.62 -39.15
N GLU A 46 28.56 -4.09 -37.96
CA GLU A 46 29.43 -3.15 -37.26
C GLU A 46 30.81 -3.77 -36.97
N GLU A 47 30.85 -5.03 -36.51
CA GLU A 47 32.11 -5.75 -36.27
C GLU A 47 32.95 -5.91 -37.54
N LYS A 48 32.32 -6.25 -38.67
CA LYS A 48 33.02 -6.37 -39.97
C LYS A 48 33.52 -5.02 -40.50
N LEU A 49 32.77 -3.93 -40.28
CA LEU A 49 33.18 -2.59 -40.67
C LEU A 49 34.36 -2.07 -39.86
N LYS A 50 34.48 -2.44 -38.58
CA LYS A 50 35.66 -2.11 -37.74
C LYS A 50 36.94 -2.79 -38.20
N ILE A 51 36.84 -3.97 -38.82
CA ILE A 51 37.97 -4.75 -39.33
C ILE A 51 38.38 -4.26 -40.74
N SER A 52 37.43 -3.71 -41.51
CA SER A 52 37.69 -3.09 -42.81
C SER A 52 38.42 -1.74 -42.65
N LYS A 53 39.29 -1.39 -43.60
CA LYS A 53 40.01 -0.10 -43.62
C LYS A 53 39.19 1.06 -44.22
N GLU A 54 37.99 0.77 -44.73
CA GLU A 54 37.10 1.79 -45.28
C GLU A 54 36.37 2.56 -44.17
N ARG A 55 36.40 3.90 -44.24
CA ARG A 55 35.72 4.78 -43.30
C ARG A 55 34.26 4.98 -43.70
N VAL A 56 33.48 3.90 -43.71
CA VAL A 56 32.03 3.98 -43.91
C VAL A 56 31.36 3.84 -42.55
N PHE A 57 30.52 4.81 -42.17
CA PHE A 57 29.85 4.75 -40.89
C PHE A 57 28.51 4.02 -40.98
N LEU A 58 28.20 3.22 -39.96
CA LEU A 58 26.96 2.43 -39.92
C LEU A 58 25.70 3.30 -40.07
N HIS A 59 25.71 4.52 -39.54
CA HIS A 59 24.57 5.43 -39.64
C HIS A 59 24.31 5.92 -41.07
N GLU A 60 25.35 6.04 -41.92
CA GLU A 60 25.21 6.39 -43.34
C GLU A 60 24.55 5.22 -44.12
N LEU A 61 24.86 3.98 -43.75
CA LEU A 61 24.24 2.79 -44.35
C LEU A 61 22.76 2.63 -43.96
N LEU A 62 22.38 3.13 -42.79
CA LEU A 62 21.02 3.03 -42.26
C LEU A 62 20.17 4.27 -42.55
N GLU A 63 20.72 5.31 -43.18
CA GLU A 63 20.04 6.60 -43.41
C GLU A 63 18.72 6.45 -44.18
N ASN A 64 18.64 5.48 -45.10
CA ASN A 64 17.43 5.17 -45.88
C ASN A 64 16.70 3.91 -45.40
N SER A 65 17.02 3.41 -44.21
CA SER A 65 16.38 2.23 -43.64
C SER A 65 15.07 2.57 -42.92
N ILE A 66 14.08 1.68 -43.02
CA ILE A 66 12.79 1.82 -42.34
C ILE A 66 12.76 0.84 -41.18
N ILE A 67 12.59 1.35 -39.97
CA ILE A 67 12.49 0.53 -38.76
C ILE A 67 11.03 0.09 -38.61
N ASN A 68 10.77 -1.21 -38.76
CA ASN A 68 9.46 -1.79 -38.50
C ASN A 68 9.37 -2.24 -37.02
N LEU A 69 8.68 -1.46 -36.18
CA LEU A 69 8.44 -1.84 -34.78
C LEU A 69 7.25 -2.79 -34.69
N PRO A 70 7.33 -3.85 -33.87
CA PRO A 70 6.16 -4.67 -33.59
C PRO A 70 5.11 -3.84 -32.85
N GLU A 71 3.88 -3.83 -33.36
CA GLU A 71 2.76 -3.19 -32.68
C GLU A 71 2.45 -3.92 -31.37
N ASN A 72 2.27 -3.15 -30.30
CA ASN A 72 1.88 -3.71 -29.01
C ASN A 72 0.43 -4.23 -29.10
N PRO A 73 0.13 -5.46 -28.67
CA PRO A 73 -1.23 -5.97 -28.71
C PRO A 73 -2.15 -5.11 -27.86
N GLU A 74 -3.27 -4.66 -28.44
CA GLU A 74 -4.30 -3.94 -27.71
C GLU A 74 -5.01 -4.87 -26.74
N ILE A 75 -4.74 -4.71 -25.43
CA ILE A 75 -5.44 -5.44 -24.38
C ILE A 75 -6.78 -4.72 -24.13
N LYS A 76 -7.91 -5.42 -24.31
CA LYS A 76 -9.24 -4.87 -24.02
C LYS A 76 -9.36 -4.50 -22.54
N ARG A 77 -9.81 -3.28 -22.25
CA ARG A 77 -10.00 -2.80 -20.88
C ARG A 77 -11.03 -3.65 -20.14
N ASN A 78 -10.73 -3.99 -18.89
CA ASN A 78 -11.67 -4.67 -18.01
C ASN A 78 -12.79 -3.69 -17.60
N SER A 79 -14.04 -4.04 -17.91
CA SER A 79 -15.22 -3.21 -17.66
C SER A 79 -15.50 -2.94 -16.18
N GLU A 80 -15.10 -3.87 -15.30
CA GLU A 80 -15.22 -3.68 -13.85
C GLU A 80 -14.22 -2.63 -13.34
N LEU A 81 -12.98 -2.68 -13.83
CA LEU A 81 -11.94 -1.73 -13.44
C LEU A 81 -12.27 -0.32 -13.93
N GLU A 82 -12.83 -0.19 -15.12
CA GLU A 82 -13.24 1.11 -15.67
C GLU A 82 -14.35 1.76 -14.83
N LYS A 83 -15.36 0.98 -14.41
CA LYS A 83 -16.39 1.46 -13.49
C LYS A 83 -15.80 1.96 -12.18
N ARG A 84 -14.85 1.22 -11.59
CA ARG A 84 -14.15 1.63 -10.36
C ARG A 84 -13.34 2.91 -10.58
N CYS A 85 -12.59 3.01 -11.67
CA CYS A 85 -11.84 4.21 -12.02
C CYS A 85 -12.75 5.43 -12.19
N ASN A 86 -13.93 5.27 -12.78
CA ASN A 86 -14.89 6.36 -12.94
C ASN A 86 -15.45 6.84 -11.60
N ILE A 87 -15.78 5.91 -10.69
CA ILE A 87 -16.20 6.24 -9.32
C ILE A 87 -15.09 6.99 -8.58
N LEU A 88 -13.85 6.50 -8.64
CA LEU A 88 -12.71 7.15 -7.99
C LEU A 88 -12.47 8.57 -8.53
N ARG A 89 -12.50 8.76 -9.86
CA ARG A 89 -12.36 10.08 -10.48
C ARG A 89 -13.47 11.03 -10.05
N ALA A 90 -14.72 10.56 -10.01
CA ALA A 90 -15.83 11.38 -9.54
C ALA A 90 -15.63 11.82 -8.08
N ASN A 91 -15.16 10.93 -7.21
CA ASN A 91 -14.86 11.27 -5.81
C ASN A 91 -13.73 12.30 -5.69
N LEU A 92 -12.66 12.15 -6.46
CA LEU A 92 -11.55 13.11 -6.47
C LEU A 92 -12.00 14.49 -6.94
N LEU A 93 -12.76 14.55 -8.03
CA LEU A 93 -13.30 15.81 -8.55
C LEU A 93 -14.24 16.49 -7.53
N ASN A 94 -15.05 15.71 -6.81
CA ASN A 94 -15.90 16.25 -5.75
C ASN A 94 -15.08 16.81 -4.57
N MET A 95 -13.98 16.14 -4.19
CA MET A 95 -13.06 16.64 -3.18
C MET A 95 -12.36 17.93 -3.63
N GLU A 96 -11.87 17.98 -4.87
CA GLU A 96 -11.24 19.17 -5.46
C GLU A 96 -12.23 20.34 -5.55
N TYR A 97 -13.46 20.08 -6.01
CA TYR A 97 -14.51 21.10 -6.07
C TYR A 97 -14.84 21.66 -4.68
N LYS A 98 -14.97 20.80 -3.66
CA LYS A 98 -15.18 21.23 -2.26
C LYS A 98 -14.01 22.07 -1.75
N ASN A 99 -12.77 21.70 -2.10
CA ASN A 99 -11.57 22.46 -1.73
C ASN A 99 -11.50 23.82 -2.42
N MET A 100 -11.94 23.93 -3.68
CA MET A 100 -12.02 25.19 -4.42
C MET A 100 -13.14 26.11 -3.90
N MET A 101 -14.31 25.53 -3.60
CA MET A 101 -15.48 26.22 -3.07
C MET A 101 -15.38 26.52 -1.58
N ASN A 102 -14.19 26.89 -1.09
CA ASN A 102 -13.80 27.09 0.32
C ASN A 102 -14.69 28.11 1.07
N ILE A 103 -15.95 27.74 1.29
CA ILE A 103 -17.04 28.55 1.85
C ILE A 103 -17.65 27.83 3.08
N GLU A 104 -17.34 26.55 3.33
CA GLU A 104 -17.99 25.75 4.39
C GLU A 104 -17.07 25.06 5.41
N ASP A 105 -15.77 25.33 5.44
CA ASP A 105 -14.83 24.57 6.29
C ASP A 105 -14.35 25.31 7.55
N ILE A 106 -15.23 26.11 8.17
CA ILE A 106 -15.10 26.48 9.58
C ILE A 106 -15.71 25.37 10.44
N ARG A 107 -16.81 24.78 9.98
CA ARG A 107 -17.65 23.86 10.75
C ARG A 107 -17.10 22.42 10.77
N GLU A 108 -16.55 21.92 9.65
CA GLU A 108 -15.90 20.59 9.60
C GLU A 108 -14.53 20.58 10.30
N LYS A 109 -13.76 21.68 10.26
CA LYS A 109 -12.57 21.85 11.10
C LYS A 109 -12.89 21.81 12.59
N THR A 110 -13.89 22.56 13.04
CA THR A 110 -14.33 22.48 14.45
C THR A 110 -14.76 21.06 14.82
N LEU A 111 -15.54 20.37 13.98
CA LEU A 111 -15.95 18.99 14.25
C LEU A 111 -14.76 18.02 14.27
N SER A 112 -13.79 18.18 13.37
CA SER A 112 -12.60 17.31 13.33
C SER A 112 -11.69 17.53 14.54
N GLU A 113 -11.58 18.78 15.00
CA GLU A 113 -10.86 19.14 16.22
C GLU A 113 -11.60 18.62 17.47
N GLU A 114 -12.92 18.82 17.56
CA GLU A 114 -13.77 18.27 18.63
C GLU A 114 -13.70 16.75 18.71
N LEU A 115 -13.73 16.05 17.57
CA LEU A 115 -13.60 14.59 17.51
C LEU A 115 -12.23 14.11 18.02
N LYS A 116 -11.17 14.90 17.77
CA LYS A 116 -9.82 14.60 18.27
C LYS A 116 -9.75 14.74 19.80
N GLU A 117 -10.39 15.77 20.35
CA GLU A 117 -10.49 15.96 21.80
C GLU A 117 -11.29 14.84 22.46
N ILE A 118 -12.43 14.45 21.89
CA ILE A 118 -13.28 13.35 22.39
C ILE A 118 -12.47 12.04 22.48
N ASN A 119 -11.68 11.72 21.45
CA ASN A 119 -10.84 10.52 21.46
C ASN A 119 -9.83 10.52 22.63
N GLN A 120 -9.30 11.69 23.00
CA GLN A 120 -8.37 11.80 24.12
C GLN A 120 -9.06 11.61 25.47
N TYR A 121 -10.25 12.17 25.65
CA TYR A 121 -11.05 11.95 26.86
C TYR A 121 -11.44 10.48 27.03
N ILE A 122 -11.86 9.81 25.96
CA ILE A 122 -12.21 8.39 25.98
C ILE A 122 -10.97 7.55 26.36
N LEU A 123 -9.82 7.82 25.73
CA LEU A 123 -8.59 7.09 26.03
C LEU A 123 -8.14 7.30 27.48
N GLY A 124 -8.26 8.52 28.00
CA GLY A 124 -7.95 8.84 29.38
C GLY A 124 -8.87 8.12 30.37
N ALA A 125 -10.17 8.06 30.10
CA ALA A 125 -11.13 7.32 30.92
C ALA A 125 -10.78 5.83 30.96
N VAL A 126 -10.54 5.22 29.80
CA VAL A 126 -10.15 3.80 29.69
C VAL A 126 -8.87 3.51 30.47
N GLN A 127 -7.88 4.40 30.43
CA GLN A 127 -6.63 4.25 31.17
C GLN A 127 -6.87 4.21 32.68
N VAL A 128 -7.68 5.11 33.22
CA VAL A 128 -8.01 5.13 34.66
C VAL A 128 -8.70 3.83 35.08
N PHE A 129 -9.67 3.35 34.30
CA PHE A 129 -10.35 2.08 34.58
C PHE A 129 -9.41 0.88 34.51
N LEU A 130 -8.54 0.80 33.51
CA LEU A 130 -7.53 -0.25 33.40
C LEU A 130 -6.57 -0.24 34.60
N SER A 131 -6.15 0.95 35.04
CA SER A 131 -5.27 1.12 36.19
C SER A 131 -5.94 0.70 37.50
N LEU A 132 -7.23 1.04 37.70
CA LEU A 132 -8.03 0.54 38.84
C LEU A 132 -8.10 -0.98 38.86
N ILE A 133 -8.50 -1.59 37.74
CA ILE A 133 -8.65 -3.04 37.64
C ILE A 133 -7.31 -3.71 37.91
N THR A 134 -6.23 -3.18 37.35
CA THR A 134 -4.87 -3.70 37.54
C THR A 134 -4.44 -3.60 39.00
N GLY A 135 -4.66 -2.45 39.65
CA GLY A 135 -4.36 -2.25 41.07
C GLY A 135 -5.15 -3.17 41.99
N PHE A 136 -6.43 -3.36 41.69
CA PHE A 136 -7.29 -4.29 42.43
C PHE A 136 -6.84 -5.74 42.27
N VAL A 137 -6.60 -6.19 41.03
CA VAL A 137 -6.11 -7.55 40.74
C VAL A 137 -4.74 -7.78 41.38
N PHE A 138 -3.85 -6.80 41.31
CA PHE A 138 -2.54 -6.86 41.95
C PHE A 138 -2.65 -6.96 43.48
N GLY A 139 -3.51 -6.15 44.11
CA GLY A 139 -3.70 -6.21 45.56
C GLY A 139 -4.41 -7.48 46.03
N TYR A 140 -5.36 -8.00 45.25
CA TYR A 140 -6.13 -9.21 45.57
C TYR A 140 -5.34 -10.50 45.34
N TYR A 141 -4.79 -10.68 44.12
CA TYR A 141 -4.04 -11.88 43.74
C TYR A 141 -2.53 -11.74 43.95
N GLY A 142 -1.96 -10.60 43.58
CA GLY A 142 -0.51 -10.40 43.59
C GLY A 142 0.11 -10.53 44.97
N ILE A 143 -0.53 -10.00 46.01
CA ILE A 143 0.00 -10.09 47.37
C ILE A 143 -0.19 -11.50 47.97
N ASN A 144 -1.29 -12.18 47.63
CA ASN A 144 -1.49 -13.58 48.00
C ASN A 144 -0.45 -14.51 47.35
N LEU A 145 0.05 -14.19 46.14
CA LEU A 145 1.15 -14.94 45.52
C LEU A 145 2.47 -14.79 46.27
N ILE A 146 2.71 -13.65 46.93
CA ILE A 146 3.97 -13.36 47.64
C ILE A 146 3.92 -13.91 49.07
N ILE A 147 2.83 -13.66 49.80
CA ILE A 147 2.71 -13.94 51.24
C ILE A 147 2.10 -15.33 51.51
N GLY A 148 1.40 -15.93 50.55
CA GLY A 148 0.71 -17.21 50.71
C GLY A 148 -0.75 -17.03 51.12
N TYR A 149 -1.28 -17.91 51.97
CA TYR A 149 -2.71 -17.96 52.30
C TYR A 149 -3.16 -16.72 53.09
N LEU A 150 -3.94 -15.85 52.45
CA LEU A 150 -4.77 -14.85 53.13
C LEU A 150 -6.25 -15.24 53.09
N GLU A 151 -7.00 -14.83 54.12
CA GLU A 151 -8.46 -14.92 54.12
C GLU A 151 -9.05 -14.05 53.01
N GLN A 152 -10.20 -14.46 52.49
CA GLN A 152 -10.82 -13.84 51.31
C GLN A 152 -11.20 -12.37 51.56
N GLU A 153 -11.57 -12.04 52.80
CA GLU A 153 -11.93 -10.69 53.23
C GLU A 153 -10.74 -9.75 53.22
N THR A 154 -9.58 -10.21 53.71
CA THR A 154 -8.34 -9.42 53.72
C THR A 154 -7.84 -9.14 52.31
N LYS A 155 -7.93 -10.12 51.39
CA LYS A 155 -7.57 -9.94 49.97
C LYS A 155 -8.42 -8.87 49.31
N LEU A 156 -9.71 -8.88 49.58
CA LEU A 156 -10.66 -7.91 49.04
C LEU A 156 -10.34 -6.50 49.54
N LEU A 157 -10.14 -6.34 50.85
CA LEU A 157 -9.78 -5.07 51.48
C LEU A 157 -8.47 -4.52 50.88
N LEU A 158 -7.48 -5.39 50.74
CA LEU A 158 -6.16 -5.03 50.23
C LEU A 158 -6.19 -4.59 48.76
N GLY A 159 -6.95 -5.31 47.92
CA GLY A 159 -7.24 -4.90 46.55
C GLY A 159 -7.90 -3.53 46.47
N LEU A 160 -8.88 -3.27 47.34
CA LEU A 160 -9.61 -2.00 47.37
C LEU A 160 -8.71 -0.83 47.81
N VAL A 161 -7.90 -1.02 48.85
CA VAL A 161 -6.94 0.00 49.31
C VAL A 161 -5.91 0.30 48.22
N CYS A 162 -5.33 -0.73 47.60
CA CYS A 162 -4.35 -0.56 46.52
C CYS A 162 -4.95 0.19 45.32
N SER A 163 -6.13 -0.24 44.86
CA SER A 163 -6.87 0.43 43.78
C SER A 163 -7.23 1.88 44.13
N SER A 164 -7.52 2.19 45.40
CA SER A 164 -7.88 3.55 45.83
C SER A 164 -6.68 4.49 45.75
N VAL A 165 -5.50 4.04 46.18
CA VAL A 165 -4.26 4.83 46.08
C VAL A 165 -3.91 5.12 44.63
N ILE A 166 -4.00 4.10 43.77
CA ILE A 166 -3.77 4.24 42.33
C ILE A 166 -4.78 5.20 41.70
N PHE A 167 -6.06 5.10 42.06
CA PHE A 167 -7.09 6.00 41.55
C PHE A 167 -6.80 7.47 41.90
N VAL A 168 -6.42 7.76 43.15
CA VAL A 168 -6.06 9.14 43.55
C VAL A 168 -4.87 9.66 42.76
N ALA A 169 -3.85 8.82 42.54
CA ALA A 169 -2.69 9.19 41.73
C ALA A 169 -3.07 9.46 40.26
N GLU A 170 -3.82 8.56 39.62
CA GLU A 170 -4.28 8.70 38.23
C GLU A 170 -5.20 9.90 38.05
N MET A 171 -6.10 10.18 38.99
CA MET A 171 -6.99 11.35 38.95
C MET A 171 -6.22 12.66 39.01
N TYR A 172 -5.15 12.72 39.81
CA TYR A 172 -4.25 13.88 39.82
C TYR A 172 -3.58 14.09 38.45
N PHE A 173 -3.06 13.02 37.85
CA PHE A 173 -2.44 13.10 36.52
C PHE A 173 -3.44 13.43 35.41
N PHE A 174 -4.65 12.89 35.49
CA PHE A 174 -5.73 13.16 34.53
C PHE A 174 -6.09 14.65 34.51
N ILE A 175 -6.32 15.24 35.67
CA ILE A 175 -6.65 16.68 35.78
C ILE A 175 -5.50 17.55 35.26
N LYS A 176 -4.25 17.18 35.54
CA LYS A 176 -3.08 17.93 35.07
C LYS A 176 -2.85 17.81 33.56
N LYS A 177 -3.21 16.69 32.94
CA LYS A 177 -3.02 16.42 31.51
C LYS A 177 -4.11 17.04 30.63
N VAL A 178 -5.29 17.28 31.21
CA VAL A 178 -6.43 17.94 30.54
C VAL A 178 -6.27 19.46 30.45
N ARG A 179 -5.40 20.07 31.28
CA ARG A 179 -5.02 21.50 31.18
C ARG A 179 -3.73 21.66 30.37
#